data_AF-A0A538HCU5-F1
#
_entry.id   AF-A0A538HCU5-F1
#
_cell.length_a   1.000
_cell.length_b   1.000
_cell.length_c   1.000
_cell.angle_alpha   90.00
_cell.angle_beta   90.00
_cell.angle_gamma   90.00
#
_symmetry.space_group_name_H-M   'P 1'
#
loop_
_entity.id
_entity.type
_entity.pdbx_description
1 polymer ?
#
loop_
_entity_poly.entity_id
_entity_poly.type
_entity_poly.pdbx_seq_one_letter_code
_entity_poly.pdbx_strand_id
1 'polypeptide(L)'
;MKPAFVAALVVLAFPAAAWAGQASLVVREVPLQGERALAAATAPRFDLVGLHWRGPGSVSFSTRSLSGRWSAWRGAAPEAEDAPDVLTREAAREASWRLGSPYWTGPSDGIRYRLRGPVIRLRAYFVRSSAVAVPPRTLSIAGSPLIVPRLGWSANERIRRAPPKYAPALRLAIVHHTAGSNSYRPSQSPAIVRAIEIYHVLGNGWNDIGYNFLVDKYGQIFEGRYGGMDRNVVGAHAQGFNTGSVGVALMGTYTSQAPSAAALRSLEALLAWR
;
A
#
# COMPACT_ATOMS: atom_id res chain seq x y z
N MET A 1 43.43 5.05 -44.68
CA MET A 1 43.51 5.42 -43.25
C MET A 1 42.15 5.97 -42.82
N LYS A 2 41.41 5.24 -41.96
CA LYS A 2 40.16 5.70 -41.33
C LYS A 2 40.35 5.49 -39.82
N PRO A 3 40.12 6.48 -38.95
CA PRO A 3 40.22 6.26 -37.51
C PRO A 3 38.94 5.56 -37.02
N ALA A 4 39.10 4.44 -36.33
CA ALA A 4 38.03 3.79 -35.58
C ALA A 4 37.85 4.55 -34.26
N PHE A 5 36.66 5.09 -34.03
CA PHE A 5 36.28 5.63 -32.73
C PHE A 5 36.01 4.46 -31.77
N VAL A 6 36.89 4.29 -30.79
CA VAL A 6 36.64 3.43 -29.63
C VAL A 6 35.74 4.21 -28.68
N ALA A 7 34.47 3.80 -28.58
CA ALA A 7 33.57 4.31 -27.55
C ALA A 7 34.00 3.74 -26.20
N ALA A 8 34.67 4.55 -25.39
CA ALA A 8 34.98 4.22 -24.00
C ALA A 8 33.68 4.23 -23.19
N LEU A 9 33.16 3.04 -22.88
CA LEU A 9 32.03 2.86 -21.98
C LEU A 9 32.54 3.08 -20.55
N VAL A 10 32.41 4.31 -20.04
CA VAL A 10 32.70 4.60 -18.62
C VAL A 10 31.56 4.05 -17.78
N VAL A 11 31.72 2.82 -17.29
CA VAL A 11 30.87 2.26 -16.25
C VAL A 11 31.29 2.91 -14.92
N LEU A 12 30.60 3.99 -14.54
CA LEU A 12 30.67 4.49 -13.17
C LEU A 12 29.94 3.50 -12.26
N ALA A 13 30.69 2.50 -11.77
CA ALA A 13 30.27 1.64 -10.67
C ALA A 13 30.25 2.47 -9.38
N PHE A 14 29.10 3.06 -9.06
CA PHE A 14 28.85 3.46 -7.68
C PHE A 14 28.50 2.20 -6.87
N PRO A 15 29.00 2.05 -5.64
CA PRO A 15 28.55 0.96 -4.79
C PRO A 15 27.06 1.18 -4.55
N ALA A 16 26.23 0.18 -4.90
CA ALA A 16 24.86 0.11 -4.48
C ALA A 16 24.83 -0.12 -2.96
N ALA A 17 25.05 0.94 -2.18
CA ALA A 17 24.67 0.96 -0.77
C ALA A 17 23.15 1.07 -0.73
N ALA A 18 22.45 -0.02 -1.00
CA ALA A 18 21.02 -0.13 -0.79
C ALA A 18 20.79 -0.55 0.65
N TRP A 19 20.54 0.45 1.50
CA TRP A 19 20.15 0.34 2.89
C TRP A 19 18.96 -0.63 3.03
N ALA A 20 19.25 -1.86 3.44
CA ALA A 20 18.24 -2.79 3.89
C ALA A 20 17.70 -2.32 5.25
N GLY A 21 16.42 -1.94 5.30
CA GLY A 21 15.64 -1.88 6.54
C GLY A 21 15.26 -0.49 7.06
N GLN A 22 14.49 0.30 6.30
CA GLN A 22 13.85 1.52 6.84
C GLN A 22 12.40 1.35 7.27
N ALA A 23 11.83 0.16 7.10
CA ALA A 23 10.44 -0.09 7.42
C ALA A 23 10.24 -1.37 8.22
N SER A 24 9.36 -1.31 9.22
CA SER A 24 9.13 -2.37 10.19
C SER A 24 7.64 -2.45 10.53
N LEU A 25 7.14 -3.65 10.78
CA LEU A 25 5.79 -3.89 11.29
C LEU A 25 5.87 -4.36 12.75
N VAL A 26 5.05 -3.77 13.61
CA VAL A 26 4.80 -4.26 14.98
C VAL A 26 3.32 -4.58 15.11
N VAL A 27 3.01 -5.79 15.56
CA VAL A 27 1.63 -6.24 15.78
C VAL A 27 1.34 -6.26 17.29
N ARG A 28 0.16 -5.78 17.68
CA ARG A 28 -0.33 -5.87 19.07
C ARG A 28 -1.75 -6.39 19.10
N GLU A 29 -2.01 -7.35 19.98
CA GLU A 29 -3.37 -7.67 20.41
C GLU A 29 -3.88 -6.51 21.26
N VAL A 30 -5.12 -6.09 21.03
CA VAL A 30 -5.77 -5.01 21.76
C VAL A 30 -6.71 -5.62 22.79
N PRO A 31 -6.47 -5.38 24.11
CA PRO A 31 -7.39 -5.82 25.15
C PRO A 31 -8.78 -5.21 24.95
N LEU A 32 -9.82 -6.04 25.03
CA LEU A 32 -11.21 -5.62 24.82
C LEU A 32 -11.97 -5.30 26.12
N GLN A 33 -11.34 -5.46 27.27
CA GLN A 33 -11.96 -5.23 28.58
C GLN A 33 -12.10 -3.71 28.86
N GLY A 34 -13.32 -3.27 29.20
CA GLY A 34 -13.68 -1.87 29.52
C GLY A 34 -14.80 -1.33 28.60
N GLU A 35 -15.82 -0.69 29.17
CA GLU A 35 -17.19 -0.58 28.62
C GLU A 35 -17.41 -0.02 27.19
N ARG A 36 -16.40 0.49 26.46
CA ARG A 36 -16.45 0.80 25.00
C ARG A 36 -15.06 1.04 24.38
N ALA A 37 -14.03 0.47 25.01
CA ALA A 37 -12.58 0.56 24.73
C ALA A 37 -12.08 1.90 24.13
N LEU A 38 -12.12 2.98 24.92
CA LEU A 38 -11.30 4.19 24.75
C LEU A 38 -9.83 4.00 25.22
N ALA A 39 -9.37 2.75 25.36
CA ALA A 39 -8.04 2.49 25.90
C ALA A 39 -6.96 3.06 24.97
N ALA A 40 -6.00 3.78 25.54
CA ALA A 40 -4.78 4.13 24.86
C ALA A 40 -3.92 2.86 24.81
N ALA A 41 -3.71 2.28 23.63
CA ALA A 41 -2.62 1.32 23.49
C ALA A 41 -1.30 2.10 23.62
N THR A 42 -0.37 1.59 24.42
CA THR A 42 1.04 2.01 24.28
C THR A 42 1.48 1.59 22.88
N ALA A 43 1.48 2.52 21.94
CA ALA A 43 1.88 2.25 20.57
C ALA A 43 3.40 2.43 20.43
N PRO A 44 4.08 1.63 19.59
CA PRO A 44 5.40 2.04 19.10
C PRO A 44 5.26 3.32 18.28
N ARG A 45 6.37 3.91 17.82
CA ARG A 45 6.28 4.91 16.74
C ARG A 45 5.91 4.25 15.41
N PHE A 46 4.99 4.85 14.67
CA PHE A 46 4.48 4.35 13.40
C PHE A 46 4.12 5.50 12.45
N ASP A 47 4.03 5.18 11.16
CA ASP A 47 3.63 6.10 10.09
C ASP A 47 2.32 5.67 9.42
N LEU A 48 1.98 4.38 9.55
CA LEU A 48 0.75 3.76 9.07
C LEU A 48 0.19 2.80 10.13
N VAL A 49 -1.14 2.74 10.23
CA VAL A 49 -1.83 1.76 11.05
C VAL A 49 -2.90 1.02 10.26
N GLY A 50 -3.01 -0.28 10.50
CA GLY A 50 -4.14 -1.11 10.08
C GLY A 50 -4.70 -1.88 11.26
N LEU A 51 -6.00 -2.19 11.23
CA LEU A 51 -6.69 -2.89 12.32
C LEU A 51 -7.41 -4.10 11.77
N HIS A 52 -7.18 -5.28 12.35
CA HIS A 52 -7.96 -6.48 12.05
C HIS A 52 -8.86 -6.81 13.23
N TRP A 53 -10.10 -7.21 12.97
CA TRP A 53 -10.99 -7.64 14.05
C TRP A 53 -11.85 -8.85 13.68
N ARG A 54 -12.31 -9.56 14.72
CA ARG A 54 -13.29 -10.63 14.60
C ARG A 54 -14.61 -10.21 15.24
N GLY A 55 -15.71 -10.62 14.64
CA GLY A 55 -17.07 -10.30 15.08
C GLY A 55 -17.81 -9.37 14.10
N PRO A 56 -19.12 -9.22 14.25
CA PRO A 56 -19.96 -8.39 13.39
C PRO A 56 -19.91 -6.89 13.71
N GLY A 57 -19.30 -6.50 14.83
CA GLY A 57 -19.15 -5.10 15.22
C GLY A 57 -18.22 -4.30 14.31
N SER A 58 -18.09 -3.01 14.61
CA SER A 58 -17.21 -2.08 13.91
C SER A 58 -16.18 -1.47 14.84
N VAL A 59 -15.04 -1.10 14.24
CA VAL A 59 -13.91 -0.49 14.93
C VAL A 59 -13.67 0.89 14.36
N SER A 60 -13.50 1.88 15.23
CA SER A 60 -13.03 3.21 14.88
C SER A 60 -11.78 3.54 15.67
N PHE A 61 -10.93 4.43 15.16
CA PHE A 61 -9.70 4.83 15.82
C PHE A 61 -9.37 6.31 15.65
N SER A 62 -8.51 6.80 16.53
CA SER A 62 -7.87 8.12 16.49
C SER A 62 -6.40 7.93 16.84
N THR A 63 -5.52 8.68 16.17
CA THR A 63 -4.06 8.57 16.33
C THR A 63 -3.46 9.87 16.84
N ARG A 64 -2.35 9.78 17.56
CA ARG A 64 -1.62 10.92 18.11
C ARG A 64 -0.36 11.15 17.31
N SER A 65 -0.22 12.34 16.73
CA SER A 65 1.02 12.76 16.08
C SER A 65 2.16 12.91 17.09
N LEU A 66 3.41 12.96 16.62
CA LEU A 66 4.57 13.24 17.49
C LEU A 66 4.49 14.60 18.21
N SER A 67 3.66 15.52 17.73
CA SER A 67 3.39 16.81 18.40
C SER A 67 2.33 16.71 19.51
N GLY A 68 1.84 15.50 19.82
CA GLY A 68 0.82 15.26 20.85
C GLY A 68 -0.63 15.49 20.40
N ARG A 69 -0.88 15.87 19.14
CA ARG A 69 -2.23 16.16 18.64
C ARG A 69 -2.96 14.89 18.23
N TRP A 70 -4.18 14.71 18.73
CA TRP A 70 -5.06 13.62 18.32
C TRP A 70 -5.81 13.95 17.02
N SER A 71 -5.93 12.97 16.14
CA SER A 71 -6.75 13.06 14.93
C SER A 71 -8.25 12.99 15.27
N ALA A 72 -9.09 13.39 14.32
CA ALA A 72 -10.50 13.01 14.35
C ALA A 72 -10.65 11.47 14.39
N TRP A 73 -11.81 11.02 14.87
CA TRP A 73 -12.18 9.61 14.84
C TRP A 73 -12.49 9.16 13.43
N ARG A 74 -12.07 7.94 13.09
CA ARG A 74 -12.27 7.35 11.77
C ARG A 74 -12.64 5.88 11.88
N GLY A 75 -13.47 5.38 10.97
CA GLY A 75 -13.72 3.96 10.85
C GLY A 75 -12.50 3.22 10.29
N ALA A 76 -12.20 2.04 10.84
CA ALA A 76 -11.36 1.05 10.18
C ALA A 76 -12.25 0.25 9.23
N ALA A 77 -12.64 0.83 8.10
CA ALA A 77 -13.51 0.15 7.13
C ALA A 77 -12.83 -1.14 6.63
N PRO A 78 -13.58 -2.26 6.47
CA PRO A 78 -13.01 -3.51 6.00
C PRO A 78 -12.67 -3.44 4.51
N GLU A 79 -11.51 -4.00 4.12
CA GLU A 79 -11.06 -4.24 2.74
C GLU A 79 -11.76 -5.46 2.13
N ALA A 80 -13.07 -5.64 2.34
CA ALA A 80 -13.74 -6.88 2.00
C ALA A 80 -13.66 -7.23 0.50
N GLU A 81 -13.54 -6.22 -0.36
CA GLU A 81 -13.47 -6.37 -1.82
C GLU A 81 -12.03 -6.44 -2.33
N ASP A 82 -11.10 -5.77 -1.65
CA ASP A 82 -9.66 -5.79 -1.92
C ASP A 82 -9.06 -7.04 -1.27
N ALA A 83 -9.23 -8.20 -1.88
CA ALA A 83 -8.71 -9.46 -1.35
C ALA A 83 -8.27 -10.44 -2.45
N PRO A 84 -7.43 -11.44 -2.11
CA PRO A 84 -7.13 -12.55 -3.01
C PRO A 84 -8.38 -13.38 -3.31
N ASP A 85 -8.37 -14.06 -4.46
CA ASP A 85 -9.48 -14.94 -4.86
C ASP A 85 -9.66 -16.11 -3.88
N VAL A 86 -10.91 -16.41 -3.49
CA VAL A 86 -11.28 -17.33 -2.38
C VAL A 86 -10.70 -18.75 -2.49
N LEU A 87 -10.42 -19.25 -3.70
CA LEU A 87 -9.86 -20.59 -3.93
C LEU A 87 -8.34 -20.61 -4.05
N THR A 88 -7.65 -19.52 -3.68
CA THR A 88 -6.19 -19.45 -3.74
C THR A 88 -5.57 -19.74 -2.36
N ARG A 89 -4.33 -20.26 -2.36
CA ARG A 89 -3.52 -20.38 -1.13
C ARG A 89 -3.28 -19.03 -0.44
N GLU A 90 -3.39 -17.93 -1.18
CA GLU A 90 -3.25 -16.56 -0.67
C GLU A 90 -4.44 -16.16 0.20
N ALA A 91 -5.67 -16.52 -0.20
CA ALA A 91 -6.90 -16.19 0.55
C ALA A 91 -7.07 -16.97 1.87
N ALA A 92 -6.53 -18.19 1.96
CA ALA A 92 -6.76 -19.08 3.11
C ALA A 92 -6.18 -18.58 4.45
N ARG A 93 -5.31 -17.56 4.44
CA ARG A 93 -4.48 -17.19 5.60
C ARG A 93 -5.17 -16.29 6.63
N GLU A 94 -6.29 -15.63 6.30
CA GLU A 94 -6.96 -14.68 7.21
C GLU A 94 -8.51 -14.75 7.17
N ALA A 95 -9.08 -15.85 6.67
CA ALA A 95 -10.53 -15.99 6.38
C ALA A 95 -11.50 -15.74 7.56
N SER A 96 -11.01 -15.62 8.80
CA SER A 96 -11.84 -15.36 9.98
C SER A 96 -11.77 -13.92 10.51
N TRP A 97 -10.92 -13.08 9.92
CA TRP A 97 -10.69 -11.68 10.30
C TRP A 97 -11.30 -10.73 9.27
N ARG A 98 -11.84 -9.61 9.75
CA ARG A 98 -12.10 -8.43 8.93
C ARG A 98 -10.81 -7.61 8.89
N LEU A 99 -10.25 -7.45 7.69
CA LEU A 99 -9.00 -6.70 7.48
C LEU A 99 -9.36 -5.24 7.24
N GLY A 100 -8.93 -4.32 8.10
CA GLY A 100 -9.18 -2.89 7.91
C GLY A 100 -8.21 -2.27 6.91
N SER A 101 -8.62 -1.21 6.22
CA SER A 101 -7.73 -0.52 5.27
C SER A 101 -6.48 0.08 5.94
N PRO A 102 -5.31 0.06 5.28
CA PRO A 102 -4.10 0.68 5.77
C PRO A 102 -4.27 2.20 5.76
N TYR A 103 -4.08 2.83 6.91
CA TYR A 103 -4.22 4.27 7.04
C TYR A 103 -2.90 4.96 7.35
N TRP A 104 -2.41 5.75 6.39
CA TRP A 104 -1.27 6.63 6.61
C TRP A 104 -1.62 7.74 7.59
N THR A 105 -0.90 7.79 8.71
CA THR A 105 -1.05 8.80 9.75
C THR A 105 0.00 9.89 9.66
N GLY A 106 1.09 9.63 8.93
CA GLY A 106 2.36 10.28 9.18
C GLY A 106 2.90 9.90 10.56
N PRO A 107 4.04 10.48 10.99
CA PRO A 107 4.70 10.10 12.23
C PRO A 107 3.77 10.26 13.45
N SER A 108 3.48 9.12 14.09
CA SER A 108 2.56 9.00 15.22
C SER A 108 3.14 8.08 16.30
N ASP A 109 2.68 8.24 17.54
CA ASP A 109 3.17 7.50 18.70
C ASP A 109 2.05 7.06 19.67
N GLY A 110 0.79 7.26 19.28
CA GLY A 110 -0.36 6.89 20.10
C GLY A 110 -1.56 6.52 19.26
N ILE A 111 -2.38 5.60 19.77
CA ILE A 111 -3.67 5.24 19.19
C ILE A 111 -4.71 5.03 20.29
N ARG A 112 -5.94 5.41 20.00
CA ARG A 112 -7.14 5.06 20.74
C ARG A 112 -8.14 4.45 19.78
N TYR A 113 -8.95 3.54 20.28
CA TYR A 113 -9.99 2.87 19.51
C TYR A 113 -11.36 3.14 20.12
N ARG A 114 -12.40 2.76 19.40
CA ARG A 114 -13.81 2.74 19.82
C ARG A 114 -14.45 1.55 19.13
N LEU A 115 -15.18 0.76 19.90
CA LEU A 115 -15.88 -0.41 19.40
C LEU A 115 -17.38 -0.13 19.40
N ARG A 116 -18.09 -0.57 18.37
CA ARG A 116 -19.56 -0.57 18.34
C ARG A 116 -20.06 -1.96 17.97
N GLY A 117 -20.93 -2.51 18.80
CA GLY A 117 -21.42 -3.88 18.66
C GLY A 117 -20.38 -4.94 19.03
N PRO A 118 -20.65 -6.23 18.74
CA PRO A 118 -19.81 -7.34 19.18
C PRO A 118 -18.47 -7.41 18.41
N VAL A 119 -17.38 -7.09 19.11
CA VAL A 119 -16.00 -7.33 18.65
C VAL A 119 -15.37 -8.34 19.60
N ILE A 120 -14.90 -9.47 19.07
CA ILE A 120 -14.42 -10.63 19.84
C ILE A 120 -12.90 -10.59 19.97
N ARG A 121 -12.21 -10.09 18.94
CA ARG A 121 -10.75 -9.88 18.94
C ARG A 121 -10.42 -8.65 18.11
N LEU A 122 -9.37 -7.93 18.51
CA LEU A 122 -8.84 -6.79 17.77
C LEU A 122 -7.31 -6.85 17.78
N ARG A 123 -6.70 -6.69 16.61
CA ARG A 123 -5.26 -6.57 16.39
C ARG A 123 -4.95 -5.25 15.73
N ALA A 124 -3.91 -4.59 16.22
CA ALA A 124 -3.35 -3.39 15.61
C ALA A 124 -2.00 -3.69 14.97
N TYR A 125 -1.83 -3.20 13.75
CA TYR A 125 -0.65 -3.36 12.91
C TYR A 125 -0.02 -1.98 12.71
N PHE A 126 1.14 -1.77 13.31
CA PHE A 126 1.85 -0.50 13.30
C PHE A 126 3.03 -0.60 12.34
N VAL A 127 2.96 0.10 11.22
CA VAL A 127 4.04 0.14 10.23
C VAL A 127 4.82 1.44 10.38
N ARG A 128 6.11 1.34 10.61
CA ARG A 128 7.06 2.45 10.43
C ARG A 128 7.58 2.38 9.00
N SER A 129 7.53 3.48 8.27
CA SER A 129 8.09 3.61 6.92
C SER A 129 8.43 5.08 6.70
N SER A 130 9.69 5.44 6.89
CA SER A 130 10.10 6.85 6.83
C SER A 130 10.13 7.38 5.40
N ALA A 131 9.66 8.60 5.20
CA ALA A 131 9.79 9.29 3.92
C ALA A 131 11.26 9.59 3.64
N VAL A 132 11.67 9.39 2.39
CA VAL A 132 13.02 9.75 1.91
C VAL A 132 12.89 11.07 1.17
N ALA A 133 13.82 11.99 1.40
CA ALA A 133 13.78 13.33 0.81
C ALA A 133 14.16 13.36 -0.69
N VAL A 134 14.64 12.24 -1.24
CA VAL A 134 15.10 12.15 -2.63
C VAL A 134 13.90 11.83 -3.52
N PRO A 135 13.66 12.61 -4.59
CA PRO A 135 12.63 12.28 -5.57
C PRO A 135 12.86 10.87 -6.13
N PRO A 136 11.80 10.04 -6.23
CA PRO A 136 11.94 8.72 -6.80
C PRO A 136 12.35 8.84 -8.28
N ARG A 137 13.27 7.97 -8.72
CA ARG A 137 13.57 7.83 -10.15
C ARG A 137 12.34 7.23 -10.83
N THR A 138 12.02 7.75 -12.00
CA THR A 138 10.97 7.21 -12.87
C THR A 138 11.60 6.49 -14.06
N LEU A 139 10.85 5.53 -14.59
CA LEU A 139 11.13 4.87 -15.85
C LEU A 139 9.89 5.04 -16.74
N SER A 140 10.12 4.96 -18.04
CA SER A 140 9.06 4.77 -19.03
C SER A 140 9.54 3.69 -19.98
N ILE A 141 8.64 2.78 -20.30
CA ILE A 141 8.73 1.87 -21.45
C ILE A 141 7.87 2.43 -22.58
N ALA A 142 8.12 1.98 -23.82
CA ALA A 142 7.47 2.55 -25.01
C ALA A 142 5.93 2.68 -24.82
N GLY A 143 5.43 3.91 -24.93
CA GLY A 143 4.00 4.24 -24.79
C GLY A 143 3.48 4.39 -23.35
N SER A 144 4.26 4.04 -22.32
CA SER A 144 3.83 4.18 -20.92
C SER A 144 4.06 5.59 -20.37
N PRO A 145 3.23 6.03 -19.40
CA PRO A 145 3.56 7.22 -18.62
C PRO A 145 4.82 7.01 -17.77
N LEU A 146 5.31 8.08 -17.12
CA LEU A 146 6.41 7.97 -16.16
C LEU A 146 5.94 7.18 -14.92
N ILE A 147 6.59 6.06 -14.65
CA ILE A 147 6.29 5.15 -13.55
C ILE A 147 7.50 5.08 -12.61
N VAL A 148 7.25 5.25 -11.31
CA VAL A 148 8.22 4.95 -10.26
C VAL A 148 8.29 3.41 -10.11
N PRO A 149 9.40 2.77 -10.48
CA PRO A 149 9.53 1.32 -10.37
C PRO A 149 9.63 0.90 -8.91
N ARG A 150 9.49 -0.40 -8.63
CA ARG A 150 9.60 -0.97 -7.28
C ARG A 150 10.83 -0.53 -6.50
N LEU A 151 11.99 -0.51 -7.16
CA LEU A 151 13.24 0.00 -6.57
C LEU A 151 13.14 1.49 -6.19
N GLY A 152 12.44 2.30 -6.98
CA GLY A 152 12.28 3.74 -6.79
C GLY A 152 11.49 4.12 -5.55
N TRP A 153 10.61 3.24 -5.06
CA TRP A 153 9.92 3.40 -3.76
C TRP A 153 10.47 2.49 -2.65
N SER A 154 11.57 1.79 -2.93
CA SER A 154 12.27 0.89 -2.00
C SER A 154 11.40 -0.29 -1.56
N ALA A 155 10.77 -0.96 -2.53
CA ALA A 155 10.06 -2.22 -2.30
C ALA A 155 10.90 -3.25 -1.56
N ASN A 156 10.28 -3.93 -0.58
CA ASN A 156 10.95 -4.98 0.15
C ASN A 156 10.74 -6.33 -0.54
N GLU A 157 11.57 -6.60 -1.54
CA GLU A 157 11.47 -7.82 -2.34
C GLU A 157 11.68 -9.12 -1.53
N ARG A 158 12.22 -9.03 -0.31
CA ARG A 158 12.50 -10.17 0.57
C ARG A 158 11.26 -10.69 1.30
N ILE A 159 10.20 -9.88 1.42
CA ILE A 159 8.99 -10.30 2.15
C ILE A 159 7.95 -10.97 1.25
N ARG A 160 8.12 -10.90 -0.09
CA ARG A 160 7.22 -11.57 -1.04
C ARG A 160 7.09 -13.05 -0.71
N ARG A 161 5.86 -13.56 -0.73
CA ARG A 161 5.55 -14.93 -0.28
C ARG A 161 5.41 -15.95 -1.42
N ALA A 162 5.37 -15.49 -2.67
CA ALA A 162 5.24 -16.35 -3.85
C ALA A 162 5.80 -15.66 -5.12
N PRO A 163 6.15 -16.42 -6.17
CA PRO A 163 6.42 -15.85 -7.49
C PRO A 163 5.15 -15.23 -8.12
N PRO A 164 5.30 -14.29 -9.06
CA PRO A 164 4.17 -13.68 -9.74
C PRO A 164 3.41 -14.69 -10.60
N LYS A 165 2.10 -14.45 -10.75
CA LYS A 165 1.24 -15.16 -11.68
C LYS A 165 0.79 -14.22 -12.78
N TYR A 166 0.55 -14.77 -13.97
CA TYR A 166 0.20 -14.00 -15.15
C TYR A 166 -1.11 -14.52 -15.74
N ALA A 167 -2.03 -13.60 -16.04
CA ALA A 167 -3.21 -13.92 -16.83
C ALA A 167 -2.83 -13.97 -18.33
N PRO A 168 -3.45 -14.85 -19.13
CA PRO A 168 -3.17 -14.94 -20.56
C PRO A 168 -3.63 -13.69 -21.33
N ALA A 169 -4.61 -12.97 -20.81
CA ALA A 169 -5.13 -11.74 -21.41
C ALA A 169 -5.62 -10.78 -20.31
N LEU A 170 -5.53 -9.48 -20.60
CA LEU A 170 -6.16 -8.41 -19.83
C LEU A 170 -7.54 -8.12 -20.45
N ARG A 171 -8.58 -7.97 -19.62
CA ARG A 171 -9.96 -7.79 -20.07
C ARG A 171 -10.64 -6.55 -19.50
N LEU A 172 -10.19 -6.07 -18.34
CA LEU A 172 -10.72 -4.88 -17.71
C LEU A 172 -9.68 -4.23 -16.80
N ALA A 173 -9.93 -2.97 -16.46
CA ALA A 173 -9.26 -2.28 -15.37
C ALA A 173 -10.25 -2.08 -14.21
N ILE A 174 -9.75 -2.22 -12.98
CA ILE A 174 -10.52 -1.93 -11.77
C ILE A 174 -9.81 -0.79 -11.05
N VAL A 175 -10.52 0.32 -10.91
CA VAL A 175 -10.01 1.52 -10.24
C VAL A 175 -10.50 1.55 -8.81
N HIS A 176 -9.55 1.74 -7.90
CA HIS A 176 -9.74 1.73 -6.46
C HIS A 176 -9.32 3.04 -5.83
N HIS A 177 -9.59 3.18 -4.53
CA HIS A 177 -8.78 4.03 -3.67
C HIS A 177 -8.18 3.21 -2.52
N THR A 178 -7.14 3.70 -1.86
CA THR A 178 -6.53 2.98 -0.73
C THR A 178 -7.26 3.20 0.60
N ALA A 179 -8.36 3.97 0.61
CA ALA A 179 -9.06 4.48 1.79
C ALA A 179 -8.13 5.17 2.83
N GLY A 180 -7.00 5.67 2.36
CA GLY A 180 -5.93 6.28 3.15
C GLY A 180 -6.19 7.76 3.49
N SER A 181 -5.17 8.42 4.02
CA SER A 181 -5.21 9.87 4.23
C SER A 181 -4.94 10.63 2.94
N ASN A 182 -5.56 11.80 2.76
CA ASN A 182 -5.20 12.77 1.70
C ASN A 182 -4.24 13.86 2.20
N SER A 183 -3.77 13.83 3.46
CA SER A 183 -2.97 14.92 4.05
C SER A 183 -1.45 14.79 3.84
N TYR A 184 -0.99 13.81 3.08
CA TYR A 184 0.42 13.58 2.81
C TYR A 184 0.99 14.54 1.75
N ARG A 185 2.32 14.69 1.75
CA ARG A 185 3.15 15.44 0.78
C ARG A 185 3.66 14.50 -0.33
N PRO A 186 4.04 15.00 -1.53
CA PRO A 186 4.48 14.14 -2.62
C PRO A 186 5.72 13.30 -2.28
N SER A 187 6.61 13.85 -1.44
CA SER A 187 7.79 13.13 -0.95
C SER A 187 7.48 11.96 -0.01
N GLN A 188 6.24 11.88 0.51
CA GLN A 188 5.80 10.78 1.36
C GLN A 188 5.18 9.63 0.56
N SER A 189 4.81 9.85 -0.70
CA SER A 189 4.14 8.85 -1.54
C SER A 189 4.92 7.52 -1.63
N PRO A 190 6.24 7.50 -1.88
CA PRO A 190 7.01 6.25 -1.88
C PRO A 190 6.93 5.49 -0.55
N ALA A 191 6.96 6.21 0.57
CA ALA A 191 6.89 5.60 1.90
C ALA A 191 5.51 5.04 2.23
N ILE A 192 4.45 5.66 1.71
CA ILE A 192 3.08 5.15 1.81
C ILE A 192 2.95 3.85 1.02
N VAL A 193 3.39 3.82 -0.24
CA VAL A 193 3.34 2.61 -1.08
C VAL A 193 4.07 1.45 -0.39
N ARG A 194 5.28 1.70 0.12
CA ARG A 194 6.04 0.71 0.90
C ARG A 194 5.34 0.28 2.18
N ALA A 195 4.66 1.18 2.88
CA ALA A 195 3.91 0.82 4.09
C ALA A 195 2.69 -0.06 3.76
N ILE A 196 2.02 0.20 2.63
CA ILE A 196 0.93 -0.63 2.10
C ILE A 196 1.45 -2.02 1.73
N GLU A 197 2.59 -2.12 1.03
CA GLU A 197 3.24 -3.43 0.75
C GLU A 197 3.47 -4.23 2.03
N ILE A 198 4.09 -3.61 3.04
CA ILE A 198 4.36 -4.26 4.33
C ILE A 198 3.08 -4.71 5.01
N TYR A 199 2.04 -3.88 5.01
CA TYR A 199 0.76 -4.22 5.60
C TYR A 199 0.07 -5.37 4.85
N HIS A 200 0.04 -5.35 3.52
CA HIS A 200 -0.59 -6.41 2.74
C HIS A 200 0.13 -7.75 2.93
N VAL A 201 1.46 -7.75 2.96
CA VAL A 201 2.26 -8.98 3.00
C VAL A 201 2.41 -9.55 4.41
N LEU A 202 2.77 -8.71 5.38
CA LEU A 202 3.03 -9.13 6.76
C LEU A 202 1.81 -8.98 7.67
N GLY A 203 0.88 -8.09 7.34
CA GLY A 203 -0.40 -7.92 8.02
C GLY A 203 -1.48 -8.84 7.47
N ASN A 204 -1.85 -8.67 6.20
CA ASN A 204 -2.93 -9.43 5.55
C ASN A 204 -2.49 -10.85 5.10
N GLY A 205 -1.18 -11.11 5.04
CA GLY A 205 -0.63 -12.41 4.64
C GLY A 205 -0.60 -12.66 3.12
N TRP A 206 -0.84 -11.61 2.31
CA TRP A 206 -0.88 -11.68 0.85
C TRP A 206 0.51 -11.89 0.26
N ASN A 207 0.57 -12.27 -1.02
CA ASN A 207 1.84 -12.63 -1.66
C ASN A 207 2.76 -11.43 -1.92
N ASP A 208 2.15 -10.26 -2.13
CA ASP A 208 2.78 -8.96 -2.35
C ASP A 208 1.69 -7.87 -2.14
N ILE A 209 2.00 -6.59 -2.38
CA ILE A 209 1.00 -5.52 -2.50
C ILE A 209 -0.12 -5.93 -3.48
N GLY A 210 -1.36 -5.60 -3.14
CA GLY A 210 -2.54 -6.12 -3.84
C GLY A 210 -2.77 -5.51 -5.23
N TYR A 211 -2.47 -4.23 -5.37
CA TYR A 211 -2.69 -3.45 -6.59
C TYR A 211 -1.55 -3.61 -7.59
N ASN A 212 -1.87 -3.59 -8.88
CA ASN A 212 -0.85 -3.56 -9.94
C ASN A 212 -0.15 -2.20 -10.02
N PHE A 213 -0.91 -1.12 -9.84
CA PHE A 213 -0.39 0.24 -9.83
C PHE A 213 -1.05 1.06 -8.73
N LEU A 214 -0.33 2.08 -8.26
CA LEU A 214 -0.88 3.10 -7.37
C LEU A 214 -0.62 4.48 -7.98
N VAL A 215 -1.58 5.39 -7.88
CA VAL A 215 -1.46 6.77 -8.35
C VAL A 215 -1.72 7.71 -7.20
N ASP A 216 -0.78 8.60 -6.91
CA ASP A 216 -0.96 9.58 -5.84
C ASP A 216 -1.74 10.82 -6.29
N LYS A 217 -2.20 11.63 -5.32
CA LYS A 217 -2.92 12.88 -5.61
C LYS A 217 -2.09 13.95 -6.34
N TYR A 218 -0.80 13.73 -6.54
CA TYR A 218 0.12 14.60 -7.25
C TYR A 218 0.40 14.12 -8.69
N GLY A 219 -0.14 12.95 -9.08
CA GLY A 219 0.03 12.34 -10.39
C GLY A 219 1.25 11.42 -10.50
N GLN A 220 1.94 11.10 -9.40
CA GLN A 220 3.01 10.09 -9.42
C GLN A 220 2.38 8.70 -9.56
N ILE A 221 2.88 7.90 -10.49
CA ILE A 221 2.45 6.52 -10.71
C ILE A 221 3.51 5.58 -10.16
N PHE A 222 3.11 4.59 -9.38
CA PHE A 222 3.99 3.60 -8.77
C PHE A 222 3.68 2.21 -9.30
N GLU A 223 4.72 1.48 -9.69
CA GLU A 223 4.62 0.04 -9.93
C GLU A 223 4.29 -0.67 -8.61
N GLY A 224 3.15 -1.35 -8.56
CA GLY A 224 2.69 -2.11 -7.41
C GLY A 224 3.22 -3.55 -7.46
N ARG A 225 2.31 -4.51 -7.59
CA ARG A 225 2.58 -5.95 -7.48
C ARG A 225 3.70 -6.42 -8.42
N TYR A 226 4.69 -7.11 -7.85
CA TYR A 226 5.87 -7.61 -8.56
C TYR A 226 5.48 -8.53 -9.72
N GLY A 227 6.23 -8.44 -10.82
CA GLY A 227 6.09 -9.34 -11.95
C GLY A 227 6.29 -8.70 -13.32
N GLY A 228 6.44 -7.37 -13.37
CA GLY A 228 6.67 -6.57 -14.58
C GLY A 228 5.47 -5.72 -14.93
N MET A 229 5.68 -4.41 -15.05
CA MET A 229 4.64 -3.41 -15.36
C MET A 229 3.98 -3.61 -16.74
N ASP A 230 4.66 -4.23 -17.70
CA ASP A 230 4.16 -4.54 -19.05
C ASP A 230 3.45 -5.90 -19.16
N ARG A 231 3.36 -6.65 -18.06
CA ARG A 231 2.78 -8.00 -18.05
C ARG A 231 1.42 -8.00 -17.35
N ASN A 232 0.63 -9.04 -17.60
CA ASN A 232 -0.70 -9.23 -17.00
C ASN A 232 -0.60 -9.88 -15.61
N VAL A 233 0.09 -9.21 -14.68
CA VAL A 233 0.30 -9.71 -13.31
C VAL A 233 -1.05 -9.83 -12.60
N VAL A 234 -1.35 -11.01 -12.04
CA VAL A 234 -2.58 -11.25 -11.27
C VAL A 234 -2.46 -10.62 -9.88
N GLY A 235 -3.40 -9.72 -9.58
CA GLY A 235 -3.53 -8.94 -8.34
C GLY A 235 -4.05 -9.70 -7.12
N ALA A 236 -4.29 -8.93 -6.05
CA ALA A 236 -5.14 -9.28 -4.91
C ALA A 236 -5.98 -8.05 -4.47
N HIS A 237 -6.50 -7.32 -5.44
CA HIS A 237 -7.23 -6.07 -5.27
C HIS A 237 -8.72 -6.19 -5.56
N ALA A 238 -9.22 -7.29 -6.12
CA ALA A 238 -10.64 -7.44 -6.42
C ALA A 238 -10.99 -8.92 -6.36
N GLN A 239 -11.46 -9.38 -5.21
CA GLN A 239 -11.77 -10.79 -5.01
C GLN A 239 -12.77 -11.30 -6.07
N GLY A 240 -12.41 -12.37 -6.77
CA GLY A 240 -13.18 -12.95 -7.87
C GLY A 240 -12.88 -12.35 -9.24
N PHE A 241 -12.16 -11.22 -9.29
CA PHE A 241 -11.83 -10.50 -10.53
C PHE A 241 -10.34 -10.23 -10.70
N ASN A 242 -9.47 -10.72 -9.81
CA ASN A 242 -8.02 -10.49 -9.88
C ASN A 242 -7.38 -11.04 -11.16
N THR A 243 -7.87 -12.19 -11.65
CA THR A 243 -7.33 -12.79 -12.88
C THR A 243 -7.90 -12.11 -14.12
N GLY A 244 -7.03 -11.52 -14.94
CA GLY A 244 -7.43 -10.84 -16.18
C GLY A 244 -7.87 -9.39 -15.99
N SER A 245 -7.62 -8.80 -14.82
CA SER A 245 -7.78 -7.37 -14.58
C SER A 245 -6.46 -6.70 -14.19
N VAL A 246 -6.42 -5.38 -14.34
CA VAL A 246 -5.36 -4.52 -13.79
C VAL A 246 -5.98 -3.64 -12.71
N GLY A 247 -5.46 -3.74 -11.48
CA GLY A 247 -5.89 -2.94 -10.36
C GLY A 247 -5.07 -1.66 -10.23
N VAL A 248 -5.72 -0.52 -10.32
CA VAL A 248 -5.10 0.80 -10.11
C VAL A 248 -5.72 1.46 -8.88
N ALA A 249 -4.94 1.68 -7.83
CA ALA A 249 -5.43 2.36 -6.63
C ALA A 249 -5.00 3.83 -6.57
N LEU A 250 -5.98 4.73 -6.49
CA LEU A 250 -5.72 6.13 -6.15
C LEU A 250 -5.38 6.23 -4.65
N MET A 251 -4.19 6.72 -4.32
CA MET A 251 -3.72 6.81 -2.93
C MET A 251 -4.47 7.90 -2.18
N GLY A 252 -5.30 7.48 -1.21
CA GLY A 252 -6.14 8.39 -0.45
C GLY A 252 -7.54 7.86 -0.22
N THR A 253 -8.45 8.77 0.14
CA THR A 253 -9.88 8.52 0.25
C THR A 253 -10.65 9.54 -0.59
N TYR A 254 -11.64 9.05 -1.33
CA TYR A 254 -12.42 9.83 -2.29
C TYR A 254 -13.93 9.60 -2.12
N THR A 255 -14.36 9.20 -0.91
CA THR A 255 -15.79 8.99 -0.59
C THR A 255 -16.59 10.30 -0.56
N SER A 256 -15.92 11.41 -0.24
CA SER A 256 -16.55 12.74 -0.11
C SER A 256 -15.77 13.85 -0.84
N GLN A 257 -14.74 13.50 -1.59
CA GLN A 257 -13.88 14.42 -2.33
C GLN A 257 -13.48 13.79 -3.66
N ALA A 258 -13.50 14.57 -4.74
CA ALA A 258 -13.02 14.10 -6.05
C ALA A 258 -11.49 13.94 -6.08
N PRO A 259 -10.95 12.99 -6.86
CA PRO A 259 -9.52 12.95 -7.18
C PRO A 259 -9.02 14.25 -7.80
N SER A 260 -7.73 14.56 -7.59
CA SER A 260 -7.15 15.74 -8.22
C SER A 260 -7.05 15.55 -9.73
N ALA A 261 -7.08 16.66 -10.48
CA ALA A 261 -6.88 16.59 -11.93
C ALA A 261 -5.53 15.95 -12.32
N ALA A 262 -4.50 16.09 -11.50
CA ALA A 262 -3.21 15.42 -11.72
C ALA A 262 -3.33 13.90 -11.58
N ALA A 263 -4.02 13.41 -10.55
CA ALA A 263 -4.26 11.98 -10.36
C ALA A 263 -5.12 11.39 -11.51
N LEU A 264 -6.18 12.11 -11.92
CA LEU A 264 -7.03 11.67 -13.02
C LEU A 264 -6.27 11.59 -14.34
N ARG A 265 -5.47 12.59 -14.70
CA ARG A 265 -4.63 12.54 -15.91
C ARG A 265 -3.65 11.37 -15.90
N SER A 266 -3.01 11.11 -14.76
CA SER A 266 -2.09 9.98 -14.62
C SER A 266 -2.81 8.63 -14.68
N LEU A 267 -4.01 8.53 -14.10
CA LEU A 267 -4.87 7.36 -14.22
C LEU A 267 -5.28 7.14 -15.69
N GLU A 268 -5.79 8.16 -16.38
CA GLU A 268 -6.17 8.09 -17.79
C GLU A 268 -5.00 7.66 -18.67
N ALA A 269 -3.82 8.25 -18.49
CA ALA A 269 -2.62 7.88 -19.24
C ALA A 269 -2.19 6.42 -18.97
N LEU A 270 -2.30 5.96 -17.72
CA LEU A 270 -2.00 4.58 -17.36
C LEU A 270 -3.01 3.61 -17.97
N LEU A 271 -4.31 3.93 -17.94
CA LEU A 271 -5.37 3.10 -18.51
C LEU A 271 -5.31 3.06 -20.04
N ALA A 272 -4.96 4.17 -20.69
CA ALA A 272 -4.79 4.21 -22.14
C ALA A 272 -3.59 3.35 -22.61
N TRP A 273 -2.58 3.18 -21.75
CA TRP A 273 -1.42 2.35 -22.03
C TRP A 273 -1.66 0.85 -21.78
N ARG A 274 -2.54 0.49 -20.83
CA ARG A 274 -2.77 -0.89 -20.37
C ARG A 274 -3.83 -1.62 -21.17
#